data_AF-A0A832HA68-F1
#
_entry.id   AF-A0A832HA68-F1
#
_cell.length_a   1.000
_cell.length_b   1.000
_cell.length_c   1.000
_cell.angle_alpha   90.00
_cell.angle_beta   90.00
_cell.angle_gamma   90.00
#
_symmetry.space_group_name_H-M   'P 1'
#
loop_
_entity.id
_entity.type
_entity.pdbx_description
1 polymer ?
#
loop_
_entity_poly.entity_id
_entity_poly.type
_entity_poly.pdbx_seq_one_letter_code
_entity_poly.pdbx_strand_id
1 'polypeptide(L)'
;MIVATRQEDQTRKRFERKLKPYLEAGIQRALPVRRSTGKKTVTLGEMVAIPAHDITHVFNNEAMLAISHAIEDLAAEVREGELLATFQKMENFQYQRKRYAGLSRDLDAVRVWASGRPPARAGKIDFVPIFRKELERYWVVLFASPHAHAVLVCRQANEAQRFGDKIFTGFYSFNPFLVESIRRHFNLISCGLDGLVAGWEREFQMPSISLRDIQRLLDAPAEARAA
;
A
#
# COMPACT_ATOMS: atom_id res chain seq x y z
N MET A 1 13.62 15.39 12.60
CA MET A 1 12.55 14.67 13.32
C MET A 1 11.34 15.59 13.30
N ILE A 2 10.42 15.39 12.35
CA ILE A 2 9.16 16.15 12.31
C ILE A 2 8.29 15.53 13.41
N VAL A 3 7.82 16.34 14.34
CA VAL A 3 6.97 15.90 15.45
C VAL A 3 5.68 15.32 14.87
N ALA A 4 5.36 14.07 15.20
CA ALA A 4 4.10 13.45 14.80
C ALA A 4 2.94 14.35 15.24
N THR A 5 2.08 14.72 14.31
CA THR A 5 0.98 15.63 14.64
C THR A 5 -0.06 14.92 15.50
N ARG A 6 -0.82 15.66 16.31
CA ARG A 6 -1.93 15.08 17.08
C ARG A 6 -2.92 14.28 16.22
N GLN A 7 -3.13 14.72 14.98
CA GLN A 7 -3.98 14.04 14.00
C GLN A 7 -3.37 12.72 13.54
N GLU A 8 -2.06 12.69 13.30
CA GLU A 8 -1.33 11.49 12.92
C GLU A 8 -1.44 10.41 14.00
N ASP A 9 -1.20 10.79 15.26
CA ASP A 9 -1.35 9.88 16.42
C ASP A 9 -2.78 9.35 16.58
N GLN A 10 -3.79 10.20 16.37
CA GLN A 10 -5.20 9.79 16.42
C GLN A 10 -5.54 8.83 15.28
N THR A 11 -5.04 9.11 14.07
CA THR A 11 -5.26 8.27 12.90
C THR A 11 -4.60 6.92 13.07
N ARG A 12 -3.35 6.88 13.57
CA ARG A 12 -2.64 5.65 13.91
C ARG A 12 -3.45 4.77 14.86
N LYS A 13 -3.93 5.32 15.98
CA LYS A 13 -4.73 4.55 16.96
C LYS A 13 -6.02 3.99 16.36
N ARG A 14 -6.71 4.78 15.52
CA ARG A 14 -7.92 4.32 14.83
C ARG A 14 -7.59 3.18 13.86
N PHE A 15 -6.53 3.35 13.06
CA PHE A 15 -6.03 2.35 12.13
C PHE A 15 -5.64 1.05 12.83
N GLU A 16 -4.89 1.10 13.94
CA GLU A 16 -4.47 -0.10 14.70
C GLU A 16 -5.68 -0.93 15.16
N ARG A 17 -6.76 -0.26 15.60
CA ARG A 17 -8.02 -0.94 15.94
C ARG A 17 -8.68 -1.62 14.73
N LYS A 18 -8.56 -1.03 13.54
CA LYS A 18 -9.06 -1.63 12.28
C LYS A 18 -8.15 -2.74 11.78
N LEU A 19 -6.85 -2.65 11.99
CA LEU A 19 -5.88 -3.65 11.53
C LEU A 19 -5.96 -4.93 12.36
N LYS A 20 -6.17 -4.82 13.68
CA LYS A 20 -6.14 -5.96 14.62
C LYS A 20 -6.96 -7.19 14.18
N PRO A 21 -8.24 -7.06 13.76
CA PRO A 21 -9.05 -8.21 13.31
C PRO A 21 -8.45 -8.95 12.11
N TYR A 22 -7.71 -8.26 11.25
CA TYR A 22 -7.06 -8.86 10.09
C TYR A 22 -5.79 -9.63 10.45
N LEU A 23 -5.18 -9.37 11.60
CA LEU A 23 -3.94 -10.02 12.05
C LEU A 23 -4.18 -11.30 12.86
N GLU A 24 -5.37 -11.47 13.42
CA GLU A 24 -5.73 -12.65 14.21
C GLU A 24 -5.83 -13.95 13.37
N ALA A 25 -5.79 -13.83 12.04
CA ALA A 25 -5.78 -14.97 11.12
C ALA A 25 -4.40 -15.66 10.96
N GLY A 26 -3.30 -15.07 11.46
CA GLY A 26 -2.02 -15.77 11.66
C GLY A 26 -1.16 -16.07 10.43
N ILE A 27 -1.55 -15.61 9.23
CA ILE A 27 -0.85 -15.90 7.96
C ILE A 27 -0.07 -14.66 7.45
N GLN A 28 -0.25 -13.50 8.07
CA GLN A 28 0.38 -12.25 7.65
C GLN A 28 1.87 -12.26 7.99
N ARG A 29 2.70 -11.98 6.98
CA ARG A 29 4.16 -11.89 7.14
C ARG A 29 4.63 -10.51 6.71
N ALA A 30 5.14 -9.74 7.66
CA ALA A 30 5.85 -8.50 7.40
C ALA A 30 7.28 -8.58 7.95
N LEU A 31 8.26 -8.20 7.13
CA LEU A 31 9.67 -8.19 7.51
C LEU A 31 10.23 -6.77 7.33
N PRO A 32 10.66 -6.08 8.39
CA PRO A 32 11.18 -4.73 8.28
C PRO A 32 12.50 -4.75 7.50
N VAL A 33 12.63 -3.79 6.59
CA VAL A 33 13.81 -3.63 5.75
C VAL A 33 14.76 -2.66 6.43
N ARG A 34 15.95 -3.15 6.81
CA ARG A 34 17.02 -2.36 7.40
C ARG A 34 18.08 -2.06 6.35
N ARG A 35 18.44 -0.78 6.23
CA ARG A 35 19.59 -0.35 5.42
C ARG A 35 20.81 -0.23 6.31
N SER A 36 21.87 -0.93 5.95
CA SER A 36 23.19 -0.69 6.52
C SER A 36 23.70 0.66 6.02
N THR A 37 24.02 1.57 6.95
CA THR A 37 24.74 2.80 6.64
C THR A 37 26.10 2.44 6.03
N GLY A 38 26.30 2.72 4.74
CA GLY A 38 27.57 2.56 4.03
C GLY A 38 27.69 1.37 3.07
N LYS A 39 26.72 0.43 3.01
CA LYS A 39 26.69 -0.63 1.99
C LYS A 39 25.35 -0.67 1.26
N LYS A 40 25.36 -0.96 -0.05
CA LYS A 40 24.14 -1.20 -0.86
C LYS A 40 23.37 -2.47 -0.46
N THR A 41 23.83 -3.21 0.55
CA THR A 41 23.18 -4.41 1.06
C THR A 41 22.03 -4.05 2.01
N VAL A 42 20.87 -4.62 1.68
CA VAL A 42 19.64 -4.54 2.47
C VAL A 42 19.58 -5.78 3.37
N THR A 43 19.30 -5.60 4.65
CA THR A 43 19.04 -6.70 5.59
C THR A 43 17.58 -6.69 6.02
N LEU A 44 16.98 -7.86 6.26
CA LEU A 44 15.64 -7.95 6.83
C LEU A 44 15.75 -8.18 8.33
N GLY A 45 14.86 -7.54 9.10
CA GLY A 45 14.70 -7.86 10.51
C GLY A 45 13.77 -9.05 10.74
N GLU A 46 13.43 -9.28 12.00
CA GLU A 46 12.53 -10.36 12.41
C GLU A 46 11.10 -10.15 11.91
N MET A 47 10.35 -11.24 11.78
CA MET A 47 8.96 -11.19 11.37
C MET A 47 8.14 -10.45 12.42
N VAL A 48 7.37 -9.46 11.99
CA VAL A 48 6.51 -8.66 12.85
C VAL A 48 5.04 -8.90 12.51
N ALA A 49 4.20 -9.02 13.54
CA ALA A 49 2.75 -9.15 13.38
C ALA A 49 2.11 -7.81 12.96
N ILE A 50 2.52 -6.72 13.62
CA ILE A 50 2.13 -5.36 13.26
C ILE A 50 3.35 -4.66 12.66
N PRO A 51 3.38 -4.47 11.33
CA PRO A 51 4.46 -3.71 10.69
C PRO A 51 4.44 -2.27 11.19
N ALA A 52 5.60 -1.66 11.37
CA ALA A 52 5.69 -0.26 11.79
C ALA A 52 5.34 0.68 10.60
N HIS A 53 4.68 1.81 10.89
CA HIS A 53 4.48 2.88 9.91
C HIS A 53 5.81 3.60 9.62
N ASP A 54 5.89 4.27 8.47
CA ASP A 54 7.06 5.02 7.97
C ASP A 54 8.35 4.20 7.80
N ILE A 55 8.25 2.88 7.88
CA ILE A 55 9.36 1.95 7.68
C ILE A 55 9.01 1.02 6.52
N THR A 56 9.98 0.79 5.64
CA THR A 56 9.80 -0.18 4.55
C THR A 56 9.80 -1.60 5.10
N HIS A 57 8.85 -2.40 4.66
CA HIS A 57 8.75 -3.82 4.95
C HIS A 57 8.62 -4.62 3.65
N VAL A 58 8.93 -5.92 3.73
CA VAL A 58 8.50 -6.93 2.77
C VAL A 58 7.22 -7.55 3.30
N PHE A 59 6.15 -7.52 2.49
CA PHE A 59 4.83 -8.05 2.80
C PHE A 59 4.50 -9.22 1.88
N ASN A 60 3.88 -10.27 2.41
CA ASN A 60 3.08 -11.15 1.57
C ASN A 60 1.77 -10.45 1.16
N ASN A 61 1.06 -11.04 0.19
CA ASN A 61 -0.24 -10.57 -0.29
C ASN A 61 -1.25 -10.33 0.85
N GLU A 62 -1.27 -11.20 1.86
CA GLU A 62 -2.23 -11.09 2.96
C GLU A 62 -1.92 -9.95 3.92
N ALA A 63 -0.65 -9.75 4.31
CA ALA A 63 -0.25 -8.61 5.13
C ALA A 63 -0.53 -7.28 4.41
N MET A 64 -0.26 -7.24 3.10
CA MET A 64 -0.56 -6.09 2.26
C MET A 64 -2.07 -5.80 2.19
N LEU A 65 -2.90 -6.85 2.01
CA LEU A 65 -4.36 -6.71 2.01
C LEU A 65 -4.92 -6.29 3.38
N ALA A 66 -4.38 -6.82 4.48
CA ALA A 66 -4.79 -6.44 5.82
C ALA A 66 -4.62 -4.93 6.07
N ILE A 67 -3.48 -4.38 5.66
CA ILE A 67 -3.22 -2.93 5.74
C ILE A 67 -4.16 -2.16 4.80
N SER A 68 -4.35 -2.65 3.57
CA SER A 68 -5.28 -2.05 2.60
C SER A 68 -6.70 -1.95 3.16
N HIS A 69 -7.23 -3.05 3.70
CA HIS A 69 -8.56 -3.11 4.30
C HIS A 69 -8.67 -2.24 5.55
N ALA A 70 -7.63 -2.15 6.37
CA ALA A 70 -7.62 -1.26 7.52
C ALA A 70 -7.69 0.22 7.12
N ILE A 71 -7.06 0.63 6.01
CA ILE A 71 -7.21 1.98 5.43
C ILE A 71 -8.62 2.20 4.90
N GLU A 72 -9.18 1.23 4.19
CA GLU A 72 -10.56 1.29 3.66
C GLU A 72 -11.61 1.36 4.78
N ASP A 73 -11.40 0.62 5.87
CA ASP A 73 -12.28 0.65 7.05
C ASP A 73 -12.15 1.97 7.82
N LEU A 74 -10.96 2.58 7.83
CA LEU A 74 -10.76 3.93 8.35
C LEU A 74 -11.55 4.95 7.50
N ALA A 75 -11.51 4.83 6.18
CA ALA A 75 -12.30 5.67 5.28
C ALA A 75 -13.81 5.49 5.51
N ALA A 76 -14.27 4.24 5.65
CA ALA A 76 -15.65 3.92 5.98
C ALA A 76 -16.09 4.48 7.35
N GLU A 77 -15.19 4.58 8.32
CA GLU A 77 -15.47 5.17 9.64
C GLU A 77 -15.57 6.70 9.56
N VAL A 78 -14.71 7.33 8.76
CA VAL A 78 -14.70 8.80 8.60
C VAL A 78 -15.85 9.30 7.74
N ARG A 79 -16.23 8.55 6.69
CA ARG A 79 -17.37 8.86 5.80
C ARG A 79 -17.28 10.20 5.05
N GLU A 80 -16.09 10.77 4.94
CA GLU A 80 -15.78 11.95 4.13
C GLU A 80 -14.35 11.86 3.59
N GLY A 81 -14.04 12.61 2.54
CA GLY A 81 -12.73 12.63 1.89
C GLY A 81 -12.62 11.76 0.64
N GLU A 82 -11.39 11.57 0.20
CA GLU A 82 -11.04 10.88 -1.04
C GLU A 82 -10.30 9.56 -0.75
N LEU A 83 -10.72 8.49 -1.42
CA LEU A 83 -10.04 7.21 -1.42
C LEU A 83 -9.51 6.90 -2.82
N LEU A 84 -8.22 6.60 -2.93
CA LEU A 84 -7.57 6.13 -4.14
C LEU A 84 -7.00 4.73 -3.91
N ALA A 85 -7.25 3.81 -4.84
CA ALA A 85 -6.65 2.49 -4.79
C ALA A 85 -6.21 1.97 -6.16
N THR A 86 -5.08 1.28 -6.20
CA THR A 86 -4.59 0.60 -7.41
C THR A 86 -4.77 -0.91 -7.27
N PHE A 87 -5.25 -1.57 -8.32
CA PHE A 87 -5.47 -3.02 -8.33
C PHE A 87 -4.52 -3.78 -9.26
N GLN A 88 -3.56 -3.09 -9.88
CA GLN A 88 -2.68 -3.59 -10.96
C GLN A 88 -3.49 -4.00 -12.21
N LYS A 89 -4.32 -5.05 -12.09
CA LYS A 89 -5.28 -5.53 -13.10
C LYS A 89 -6.71 -5.38 -12.60
N MET A 90 -7.64 -5.05 -13.49
CA MET A 90 -9.06 -4.83 -13.16
C MET A 90 -9.75 -6.10 -12.62
N GLU A 91 -9.24 -7.28 -12.95
CA GLU A 91 -9.69 -8.56 -12.39
C GLU A 91 -9.58 -8.59 -10.86
N ASN A 92 -8.53 -8.00 -10.28
CA ASN A 92 -8.36 -7.95 -8.83
C ASN A 92 -9.40 -7.04 -8.16
N PHE A 93 -9.89 -6.00 -8.86
CA PHE A 93 -10.94 -5.13 -8.36
C PHE A 93 -12.30 -5.84 -8.25
N GLN A 94 -12.57 -6.84 -9.11
CA GLN A 94 -13.88 -7.51 -9.13
C GLN A 94 -14.24 -8.10 -7.77
N TYR A 95 -13.27 -8.68 -7.06
CA TYR A 95 -13.46 -9.23 -5.72
C TYR A 95 -13.76 -8.15 -4.66
N GLN A 96 -13.32 -6.90 -4.88
CA GLN A 96 -13.55 -5.77 -3.96
C GLN A 96 -14.68 -4.84 -4.39
N ARG A 97 -15.33 -5.11 -5.53
CA ARG A 97 -16.35 -4.21 -6.12
C ARG A 97 -17.44 -3.80 -5.13
N LYS A 98 -17.96 -4.75 -4.35
CA LYS A 98 -19.04 -4.47 -3.38
C LYS A 98 -18.59 -3.50 -2.30
N ARG A 99 -17.36 -3.66 -1.80
CA ARG A 99 -16.77 -2.79 -0.78
C ARG A 99 -16.61 -1.36 -1.32
N TYR A 100 -16.01 -1.21 -2.49
CA TYR A 100 -15.77 0.10 -3.09
C TYR A 100 -17.07 0.81 -3.50
N ALA A 101 -18.07 0.05 -3.96
CA ALA A 101 -19.40 0.60 -4.22
C ALA A 101 -20.14 1.05 -2.95
N GLY A 102 -19.80 0.49 -1.79
CA GLY A 102 -20.27 0.97 -0.48
C GLY A 102 -19.58 2.27 -0.10
N LEU A 103 -18.25 2.31 -0.19
CA LEU A 103 -17.42 3.48 0.11
C LEU A 103 -17.81 4.69 -0.75
N SER A 104 -18.08 4.49 -2.04
CA SER A 104 -18.46 5.57 -2.97
C SER A 104 -19.82 6.22 -2.70
N ARG A 105 -20.58 5.74 -1.71
CA ARG A 105 -21.87 6.35 -1.34
C ARG A 105 -21.71 7.52 -0.40
N ASP A 106 -20.72 7.42 0.50
CA ASP A 106 -20.49 8.39 1.57
C ASP A 106 -19.27 9.27 1.28
N LEU A 107 -18.21 8.73 0.66
CA LEU A 107 -17.00 9.47 0.35
C LEU A 107 -17.20 10.47 -0.78
N ASP A 108 -16.45 11.58 -0.73
CA ASP A 108 -16.49 12.64 -1.73
C ASP A 108 -15.99 12.16 -3.10
N ALA A 109 -14.99 11.27 -3.09
CA ALA A 109 -14.44 10.65 -4.29
C ALA A 109 -13.84 9.27 -4.00
N VAL A 110 -14.08 8.32 -4.91
CA VAL A 110 -13.42 7.01 -4.91
C VAL A 110 -12.81 6.75 -6.28
N ARG A 111 -11.49 6.63 -6.32
CA ARG A 111 -10.71 6.45 -7.55
C ARG A 111 -10.06 5.07 -7.58
N VAL A 112 -10.32 4.32 -8.65
CA VAL A 112 -9.77 2.98 -8.86
C VAL A 112 -8.88 2.96 -10.08
N TRP A 113 -7.61 2.60 -9.85
CA TRP A 113 -6.59 2.52 -10.88
C TRP A 113 -6.30 1.05 -11.20
N ALA A 114 -6.49 0.65 -12.45
CA ALA A 114 -6.13 -0.70 -12.87
C ALA A 114 -5.93 -0.76 -14.39
N SER A 115 -5.17 -1.75 -14.85
CA SER A 115 -5.14 -2.11 -16.27
C SER A 115 -6.30 -3.04 -16.63
N GLY A 116 -6.78 -2.91 -17.87
CA GLY A 116 -7.96 -3.62 -18.35
C GLY A 116 -9.24 -2.78 -18.33
N ARG A 117 -10.36 -3.40 -18.73
CA ARG A 117 -11.62 -2.70 -18.98
C ARG A 117 -12.42 -2.53 -17.68
N PRO A 118 -12.84 -1.31 -17.31
CA PRO A 118 -13.69 -1.10 -16.13
C PRO A 118 -15.00 -1.90 -16.21
N PRO A 119 -15.51 -2.39 -15.06
CA PRO A 119 -16.78 -3.10 -15.04
C PRO A 119 -17.95 -2.14 -15.33
N ALA A 120 -18.95 -2.63 -16.05
CA ALA A 120 -20.19 -1.87 -16.27
C ALA A 120 -20.91 -1.62 -14.92
N ARG A 121 -21.43 -0.40 -14.74
CA ARG A 121 -22.25 0.03 -13.59
C ARG A 121 -21.58 -0.18 -12.23
N ALA A 122 -20.48 0.51 -11.97
CA ALA A 122 -19.74 0.40 -10.71
C ALA A 122 -19.92 1.61 -9.77
N GLY A 123 -21.14 2.16 -9.67
CA GLY A 123 -21.45 3.24 -8.74
C GLY A 123 -20.75 4.56 -9.10
N LYS A 124 -20.55 5.42 -8.10
CA LYS A 124 -19.82 6.70 -8.21
C LYS A 124 -18.31 6.47 -8.02
N ILE A 125 -17.76 5.53 -8.79
CA ILE A 125 -16.33 5.21 -8.77
C ILE A 125 -15.71 5.73 -10.06
N ASP A 126 -14.65 6.53 -9.92
CA ASP A 126 -13.84 7.00 -11.03
C ASP A 126 -12.79 5.94 -11.37
N PHE A 127 -12.92 5.34 -12.55
CA PHE A 127 -11.93 4.38 -13.04
C PHE A 127 -10.86 5.09 -13.86
N VAL A 128 -9.62 4.99 -13.41
CA VAL A 128 -8.45 5.57 -14.06
C VAL A 128 -7.64 4.45 -14.70
N PRO A 129 -7.42 4.46 -16.03
CA PRO A 129 -6.63 3.41 -16.68
C PRO A 129 -5.16 3.51 -16.28
N ILE A 130 -4.52 2.37 -16.05
CA ILE A 130 -3.06 2.31 -15.99
C ILE A 130 -2.52 2.18 -17.42
N PHE A 131 -1.88 3.24 -17.90
CA PHE A 131 -1.31 3.28 -19.26
C PHE A 131 0.15 2.79 -19.33
N ARG A 132 0.82 2.67 -18.19
CA ARG A 132 2.24 2.30 -18.08
C ARG A 132 2.41 0.99 -17.32
N LYS A 133 3.15 0.06 -17.91
CA LYS A 133 3.42 -1.27 -17.32
C LYS A 133 4.19 -1.18 -16.01
N GLU A 134 4.97 -0.12 -15.81
CA GLU A 134 5.71 0.13 -14.57
C GLU A 134 4.76 0.35 -13.40
N LEU A 135 3.66 1.07 -13.62
CA LEU A 135 2.64 1.34 -12.60
C LEU A 135 1.81 0.09 -12.27
N GLU A 136 1.73 -0.88 -13.18
CA GLU A 136 1.10 -2.17 -12.90
C GLU A 136 1.85 -2.97 -11.83
N ARG A 137 3.08 -2.58 -11.46
CA ARG A 137 3.82 -3.19 -10.36
C ARG A 137 3.49 -2.58 -9.01
N TYR A 138 2.78 -1.46 -8.97
CA TYR A 138 2.49 -0.77 -7.72
C TYR A 138 1.13 -1.19 -7.16
N TRP A 139 1.08 -1.32 -5.84
CA TRP A 139 -0.12 -1.43 -5.04
C TRP A 139 -0.16 -0.25 -4.07
N VAL A 140 -1.10 0.66 -4.28
CA VAL A 140 -1.30 1.85 -3.48
C VAL A 140 -2.73 1.89 -3.00
N VAL A 141 -2.90 2.17 -1.71
CA VAL A 141 -4.20 2.51 -1.10
C VAL A 141 -3.99 3.77 -0.29
N LEU A 142 -4.73 4.81 -0.62
CA LEU A 142 -4.56 6.14 -0.06
C LEU A 142 -5.92 6.69 0.34
N PHE A 143 -6.02 7.14 1.59
CA PHE A 143 -7.17 7.85 2.11
C PHE A 143 -6.75 9.23 2.64
N ALA A 144 -7.43 10.27 2.18
CA ALA A 144 -7.20 11.65 2.59
C ALA A 144 -8.52 12.33 2.94
N SER A 145 -8.59 12.89 4.14
CA SER A 145 -9.74 13.65 4.63
C SER A 145 -9.27 14.75 5.59
N PRO A 146 -10.09 15.78 5.86
CA PRO A 146 -9.78 16.78 6.90
C PRO A 146 -9.44 16.16 8.27
N HIS A 147 -9.97 14.99 8.58
CA HIS A 147 -9.87 14.36 9.89
C HIS A 147 -8.89 13.19 9.99
N ALA A 148 -8.50 12.56 8.88
CA ALA A 148 -7.58 11.43 8.87
C ALA A 148 -6.86 11.26 7.52
N HIS A 149 -5.60 10.85 7.60
CA HIS A 149 -4.74 10.59 6.45
C HIS A 149 -4.05 9.24 6.62
N ALA A 150 -4.11 8.40 5.59
CA ALA A 150 -3.40 7.13 5.57
C ALA A 150 -2.99 6.77 4.15
N VAL A 151 -1.80 6.19 3.99
CA VAL A 151 -1.35 5.67 2.70
C VAL A 151 -0.57 4.39 2.90
N LEU A 152 -0.78 3.43 2.01
CA LEU A 152 0.05 2.27 1.77
C LEU A 152 0.64 2.43 0.38
N VAL A 153 1.97 2.35 0.25
CA VAL A 153 2.66 2.30 -1.03
C VAL A 153 3.53 1.06 -1.08
N CYS A 154 3.19 0.15 -1.97
CA CYS A 154 3.87 -1.11 -2.21
C CYS A 154 4.27 -1.24 -3.67
N ARG A 155 5.44 -1.82 -3.92
CA ARG A 155 5.86 -2.30 -5.23
C ARG A 155 5.97 -3.82 -5.17
N GLN A 156 5.42 -4.50 -6.17
CA GLN A 156 5.57 -5.93 -6.34
C GLN A 156 7.06 -6.23 -6.55
N ALA A 157 7.61 -7.06 -5.66
CA ALA A 157 9.02 -7.40 -5.62
C ALA A 157 9.33 -8.65 -6.44
N ASN A 158 8.34 -9.54 -6.67
CA ASN A 158 8.46 -10.76 -7.46
C ASN A 158 7.71 -10.72 -8.80
N GLU A 159 7.89 -11.74 -9.65
CA GLU A 159 7.24 -11.83 -10.97
C GLU A 159 5.94 -12.64 -10.95
N ALA A 160 5.43 -12.96 -9.75
CA ALA A 160 4.22 -13.75 -9.58
C ALA A 160 3.01 -13.11 -10.28
N GLN A 161 2.30 -13.92 -11.07
CA GLN A 161 1.09 -13.51 -11.78
C GLN A 161 -0.17 -13.72 -10.94
N ARG A 162 -0.22 -14.80 -10.16
CA ARG A 162 -1.32 -15.08 -9.23
C ARG A 162 -1.20 -14.17 -8.02
N PHE A 163 -2.29 -13.53 -7.61
CA PHE A 163 -2.28 -12.57 -6.52
C PHE A 163 -1.80 -13.18 -5.19
N GLY A 164 -2.19 -14.43 -4.89
CA GLY A 164 -1.80 -15.14 -3.67
C GLY A 164 -0.29 -15.35 -3.51
N ASP A 165 0.45 -15.40 -4.62
CA ASP A 165 1.89 -15.68 -4.60
C ASP A 165 2.72 -14.38 -4.64
N LYS A 166 2.07 -13.21 -4.64
CA LYS A 166 2.75 -11.92 -4.76
C LYS A 166 3.43 -11.51 -3.46
N ILE A 167 4.61 -10.94 -3.63
CA ILE A 167 5.39 -10.36 -2.55
C ILE A 167 5.58 -8.89 -2.87
N PHE A 168 5.36 -8.06 -1.87
CA PHE A 168 5.40 -6.61 -1.98
C PHE A 168 6.51 -6.06 -1.10
N THR A 169 7.11 -4.98 -1.53
CA THR A 169 8.02 -4.16 -0.71
C THR A 169 7.46 -2.76 -0.67
N GLY A 170 7.32 -2.20 0.53
CA GLY A 170 6.61 -0.95 0.68
C GLY A 170 6.54 -0.46 2.10
N PHE A 171 5.84 0.63 2.31
CA PHE A 171 5.58 1.19 3.63
C PHE A 171 4.15 1.70 3.69
N TYR A 172 3.69 2.00 4.89
CA TYR A 172 2.47 2.75 5.09
C TYR A 172 2.72 3.92 6.05
N SER A 173 1.94 4.99 5.95
CA SER A 173 2.14 6.23 6.70
C SER A 173 0.82 6.91 7.03
N PHE A 174 0.82 7.70 8.10
CA PHE A 174 -0.27 8.60 8.48
C PHE A 174 0.10 10.07 8.35
N ASN A 175 1.30 10.37 7.86
CA ASN A 175 1.78 11.73 7.71
C ASN A 175 0.97 12.45 6.60
N PRO A 176 0.19 13.50 6.93
CA PRO A 176 -0.69 14.16 5.97
C PRO A 176 0.08 14.78 4.80
N PHE A 177 1.30 15.27 5.03
CA PHE A 177 2.13 15.84 3.98
C PHE A 177 2.59 14.77 2.99
N LEU A 178 2.94 13.58 3.49
CA LEU A 178 3.34 12.46 2.63
C LEU A 178 2.15 11.95 1.82
N VAL A 179 0.98 11.79 2.47
CA VAL A 179 -0.28 11.40 1.82
C VAL A 179 -0.63 12.38 0.70
N GLU A 180 -0.65 13.68 0.98
CA GLU A 180 -0.96 14.69 -0.04
C GLU A 180 0.08 14.77 -1.15
N SER A 181 1.37 14.59 -0.83
CA SER A 181 2.43 14.51 -1.83
C SER A 181 2.21 13.33 -2.79
N ILE A 182 1.95 12.13 -2.25
CA ILE A 182 1.67 10.93 -3.04
C ILE A 182 0.42 11.13 -3.90
N ARG A 183 -0.66 11.66 -3.31
CA ARG A 183 -1.92 11.93 -4.02
C ARG A 183 -1.71 12.85 -5.21
N ARG A 184 -0.99 13.96 -5.03
CA ARG A 184 -0.67 14.92 -6.10
C ARG A 184 0.12 14.26 -7.22
N HIS A 185 1.16 13.51 -6.89
CA HIS A 185 1.96 12.82 -7.90
C HIS A 185 1.15 11.78 -8.67
N PHE A 186 0.32 10.97 -8.01
CA PHE A 186 -0.57 10.04 -8.71
C PHE A 186 -1.48 10.78 -9.69
N ASN A 187 -2.10 11.89 -9.27
CA ASN A 187 -2.93 12.70 -10.17
C ASN A 187 -2.14 13.23 -11.38
N LEU A 188 -0.89 13.68 -11.19
CA LEU A 188 -0.03 14.15 -12.28
C LEU A 188 0.33 13.01 -13.25
N ILE A 189 0.58 11.81 -12.72
CA ILE A 189 0.85 10.61 -13.52
C ILE A 189 -0.37 10.24 -14.38
N SER A 190 -1.60 10.34 -13.86
CA SER A 190 -2.81 10.09 -14.65
C SER A 190 -3.01 11.08 -15.78
N CYS A 191 -2.46 12.29 -15.66
CA CYS A 191 -2.55 13.33 -16.68
C CYS A 191 -1.47 13.20 -17.77
N GLY A 192 -0.64 12.16 -17.76
CA GLY A 192 0.39 11.94 -18.79
C GLY A 192 1.61 12.84 -18.67
N LEU A 193 1.85 13.44 -17.51
CA LEU A 193 3.06 14.25 -17.22
C LEU A 193 4.25 13.34 -16.89
N ASP A 194 4.66 12.56 -17.89
CA ASP A 194 5.57 11.41 -17.83
C ASP A 194 6.97 11.70 -17.28
N GLY A 195 7.44 12.95 -17.38
CA GLY A 195 8.78 13.37 -16.91
C GLY A 195 8.96 13.27 -15.39
N LEU A 196 7.86 13.24 -14.62
CA LEU A 196 7.88 13.15 -13.16
C LEU A 196 7.96 11.71 -12.63
N VAL A 197 7.64 10.70 -13.46
CA VAL A 197 7.67 9.27 -13.05
C VAL A 197 9.10 8.79 -12.77
N ALA A 198 10.10 9.27 -13.52
CA ALA A 198 11.51 8.92 -13.26
C ALA A 198 12.07 9.60 -11.99
N GLY A 199 11.39 10.63 -11.47
CA GLY A 199 11.66 11.22 -10.15
C GLY A 199 11.04 10.40 -9.03
N TRP A 200 9.81 9.91 -9.23
CA TRP A 200 9.02 9.13 -8.27
C TRP A 200 9.83 8.00 -7.61
N GLU A 201 10.43 7.08 -8.37
CA GLU A 201 11.17 5.96 -7.75
C GLU A 201 12.39 6.41 -6.93
N ARG A 202 13.02 7.54 -7.31
CA ARG A 202 14.15 8.14 -6.57
C ARG A 202 13.70 8.80 -5.27
N GLU A 203 12.53 9.42 -5.26
CA GLU A 203 11.99 10.15 -4.10
C GLU A 203 11.60 9.21 -2.95
N PHE A 204 10.99 8.06 -3.24
CA PHE A 204 10.60 7.08 -2.21
C PHE A 204 11.73 6.14 -1.80
N GLN A 205 12.89 6.21 -2.48
CA GLN A 205 14.03 5.33 -2.28
C GLN A 205 13.61 3.87 -2.07
N MET A 206 12.73 3.33 -2.90
CA MET A 206 12.25 1.96 -2.69
C MET A 206 13.43 0.97 -2.84
N PRO A 207 13.73 0.11 -1.84
CA PRO A 207 14.86 -0.79 -1.93
C PRO A 207 14.63 -1.81 -3.05
N SER A 208 15.63 -1.99 -3.91
CA SER A 208 15.67 -3.10 -4.86
C SER A 208 16.15 -4.35 -4.11
N ILE A 209 15.23 -5.17 -3.63
CA ILE A 209 15.56 -6.45 -2.97
C ILE A 209 15.58 -7.54 -4.06
N SER A 210 16.63 -8.37 -4.09
CA SER A 210 16.71 -9.43 -5.09
C SER A 210 15.70 -10.55 -4.79
N LEU A 211 15.17 -11.18 -5.84
CA LEU A 211 14.24 -12.31 -5.71
C LEU A 211 14.83 -13.48 -4.91
N ARG A 212 16.15 -13.72 -5.07
CA ARG A 212 16.85 -14.77 -4.33
C ARG A 212 16.91 -14.49 -2.84
N ASP A 213 17.09 -13.23 -2.46
CA ASP A 213 17.10 -12.84 -1.05
C ASP A 213 15.69 -12.95 -0.45
N ILE A 214 14.67 -12.49 -1.19
CA ILE A 214 13.27 -12.63 -0.78
C ILE A 214 12.91 -14.12 -0.59
N GLN A 215 13.25 -14.97 -1.56
CA GLN A 215 12.93 -16.40 -1.53
C GLN A 215 13.65 -17.11 -0.37
N ARG A 216 14.96 -16.89 -0.21
CA ARG A 216 15.73 -17.41 0.94
C ARG A 216 15.14 -16.99 2.27
N LEU A 217 14.63 -15.77 2.37
CA LEU A 217 14.10 -15.20 3.62
C LEU A 217 12.65 -15.64 3.92
N LEU A 218 11.88 -15.98 2.88
CA LEU A 218 10.55 -16.59 3.04
C LEU A 218 10.62 -18.09 3.36
N ASP A 219 11.63 -18.78 2.82
CA ASP A 219 11.87 -20.22 3.00
C ASP A 219 12.66 -20.53 4.29
N ALA A 220 13.32 -19.53 4.90
CA ALA A 220 14.04 -19.71 6.16
C ALA A 220 13.08 -20.04 7.32
N PRO A 221 13.30 -21.17 8.04
CA PRO A 221 12.58 -21.50 9.27
C PRO A 221 12.66 -20.35 10.28
N ALA A 222 11.62 -20.17 11.10
CA ALA A 222 11.56 -19.09 12.10
C ALA A 222 12.79 -19.04 13.03
N GLU A 223 13.45 -20.18 13.26
CA GLU A 223 14.60 -20.35 14.14
C GLU A 223 15.94 -19.88 13.54
N ALA A 224 16.05 -19.70 12.22
CA ALA A 224 17.31 -19.30 11.57
C ALA A 224 17.53 -17.77 11.51
N ARG A 225 16.67 -16.99 12.18
CA ARG A 225 16.58 -15.52 12.04
C ARG A 225 17.25 -14.73 13.17
N ALA A 226 17.91 -15.42 14.11
CA ALA A 226 18.53 -14.84 15.30
C ALA A 226 20.06 -15.05 15.38
N ALA A 227 20.75 -15.19 14.23
CA ALA A 227 22.20 -15.26 14.15
C ALA A 227 22.80 -14.05 13.40
#